data_AF-A0A8C6MDF7-F1
#
_entry.id   AF-A0A8C6MDF7-F1
#
_cell.length_a   1.000
_cell.length_b   1.000
_cell.length_c   1.000
_cell.angle_alpha   90.00
_cell.angle_beta   90.00
_cell.angle_gamma   90.00
#
_symmetry.space_group_name_H-M   'P 1'
#
loop_
_entity.id
_entity.type
_entity.pdbx_description
1 polymer ?
#
loop_
_entity_poly.entity_id
_entity_poly.type
_entity_poly.pdbx_seq_one_letter_code
_entity_poly.pdbx_strand_id
1 'polypeptide(L)'
;MFVFVQINSDTLIGPDSSVYLSRYADWSRLERVTFALDSVTSATSLFTRHFPSSEAGTGQFGYSGVTEDRLAGEGASYNMNIFRLTGDLSHLAAIIILLLKIWKSRSCAGISGKSQVLFALVFTTRYLDLLTSFISLYNTTMKVIYIGCSYATVYLIYMKLKATYDGNHDTFRVEFLIVPVGGLAFLVNHDFSPLEILWTFSIYLESVAILPQLFMISKTGEAETITTHYLFFLGLYRALYLINWIWRFYFEGFFDMIAIVAGVVQTILYCDFFYLYVTKVLKGKKLSLPA
;
A
#
# COMPACT_ATOMS: atom_id res chain seq x y z
N MET A 1 2.56 -18.76 -31.74
CA MET A 1 1.60 -19.80 -32.15
C MET A 1 1.08 -20.47 -30.89
N PHE A 2 0.02 -19.92 -30.31
CA PHE A 2 -0.75 -20.57 -29.24
C PHE A 2 -2.20 -20.55 -29.70
N VAL A 3 -2.77 -21.76 -29.78
CA VAL A 3 -4.02 -22.08 -30.47
C VAL A 3 -5.20 -21.67 -29.60
N PHE A 4 -6.05 -20.78 -30.10
CA PHE A 4 -7.39 -20.55 -29.56
C PHE A 4 -8.24 -21.78 -29.87
N VAL A 5 -8.53 -22.60 -28.86
CA VAL A 5 -9.60 -23.60 -28.96
C VAL A 5 -10.88 -22.92 -28.48
N GLN A 6 -11.72 -22.52 -29.43
CA GLN A 6 -13.06 -22.02 -29.16
C GLN A 6 -13.97 -23.21 -28.88
N ILE A 7 -14.24 -23.51 -27.61
CA ILE A 7 -15.21 -24.53 -27.20
C ILE A 7 -16.55 -23.82 -26.99
N ASN A 8 -17.53 -24.15 -27.83
CA ASN A 8 -18.92 -23.70 -27.74
C ASN A 8 -19.53 -24.08 -26.37
N SER A 9 -20.30 -23.16 -25.80
CA SER A 9 -20.89 -23.20 -24.46
C SER A 9 -21.94 -24.29 -24.20
N ASP A 10 -22.30 -25.09 -25.20
CA ASP A 10 -23.56 -25.85 -25.16
C ASP A 10 -23.39 -27.35 -24.88
N THR A 11 -22.20 -27.80 -24.45
CA THR A 11 -21.92 -29.25 -24.32
C THR A 11 -21.44 -29.75 -22.95
N LEU A 12 -21.57 -28.99 -21.87
CA LEU A 12 -21.11 -29.42 -20.54
C LEU A 12 -22.20 -29.31 -19.47
N ILE A 13 -23.24 -30.13 -19.61
CA ILE A 13 -24.11 -30.51 -18.49
C ILE A 13 -23.76 -31.96 -18.11
N GLY A 14 -22.70 -32.12 -17.32
CA GLY A 14 -22.32 -33.36 -16.66
C GLY A 14 -22.05 -33.09 -15.17
N PRO A 15 -22.22 -34.08 -14.28
CA PRO A 15 -22.40 -33.85 -12.84
C PRO A 15 -21.16 -33.41 -12.03
N ASP A 16 -20.07 -32.98 -12.68
CA ASP A 16 -18.82 -32.55 -12.03
C ASP A 16 -18.38 -31.12 -12.42
N SER A 17 -19.34 -30.19 -12.48
CA SER A 17 -19.09 -28.78 -12.81
C SER A 17 -18.33 -27.98 -11.73
N SER A 18 -18.23 -28.49 -10.50
CA SER A 18 -17.57 -27.81 -9.37
C SER A 18 -16.03 -27.78 -9.50
N VAL A 19 -15.44 -28.81 -10.12
CA VAL A 19 -13.98 -28.95 -10.27
C VAL A 19 -13.43 -28.06 -11.40
N TYR A 20 -14.23 -27.83 -12.44
CA TYR A 20 -13.84 -26.94 -13.54
C TYR A 20 -14.02 -25.47 -13.16
N LEU A 21 -15.09 -25.12 -12.43
CA LEU A 21 -15.32 -23.75 -11.94
C LEU A 21 -14.23 -23.27 -10.96
N SER A 22 -13.74 -24.14 -10.07
CA SER A 22 -12.65 -23.78 -9.13
C SER A 22 -11.32 -23.52 -9.84
N ARG A 23 -11.02 -24.28 -10.92
CA ARG A 23 -9.85 -24.00 -11.78
C ARG A 23 -10.00 -22.67 -12.52
N TYR A 24 -11.16 -22.34 -13.08
CA TYR A 24 -11.37 -21.04 -13.75
C TYR A 24 -11.29 -19.83 -12.80
N ALA A 25 -11.74 -19.98 -11.55
CA ALA A 25 -11.64 -18.92 -10.54
C ALA A 25 -10.19 -18.64 -10.12
N ASP A 26 -9.35 -19.67 -10.04
CA ASP A 26 -7.91 -19.57 -9.74
C ASP A 26 -7.16 -18.79 -10.85
N TRP A 27 -7.52 -19.03 -12.12
CA TRP A 27 -6.98 -18.28 -13.26
C TRP A 27 -7.32 -16.78 -13.20
N SER A 28 -8.54 -16.41 -12.79
CA SER A 28 -8.92 -15.00 -12.63
C SER A 28 -8.19 -14.29 -11.47
N ARG A 29 -7.76 -15.04 -10.44
CA ARG A 29 -7.01 -14.50 -9.28
C ARG A 29 -5.54 -14.25 -9.63
N LEU A 30 -4.93 -15.18 -10.36
CA LEU A 30 -3.60 -14.98 -10.91
C LEU A 30 -3.60 -13.81 -11.89
N GLU A 31 -4.61 -13.71 -12.77
CA GLU A 31 -4.79 -12.57 -13.67
C GLU A 31 -4.91 -11.23 -12.96
N ARG A 32 -5.50 -11.17 -11.75
CA ARG A 32 -5.61 -9.93 -10.96
C ARG A 32 -4.27 -9.53 -10.31
N VAL A 33 -3.50 -10.50 -9.84
CA VAL A 33 -2.15 -10.25 -9.29
C VAL A 33 -1.17 -9.92 -10.42
N THR A 34 -1.25 -10.62 -11.55
CA THR A 34 -0.50 -10.22 -12.75
C THR A 34 -0.99 -8.89 -13.26
N PHE A 35 -2.30 -8.57 -13.27
CA PHE A 35 -2.78 -7.23 -13.64
C PHE A 35 -2.25 -6.14 -12.71
N ALA A 36 -2.15 -6.39 -11.40
CA ALA A 36 -1.52 -5.48 -10.46
C ALA A 36 -0.02 -5.32 -10.74
N LEU A 37 0.70 -6.43 -10.95
CA LEU A 37 2.12 -6.43 -11.30
C LEU A 37 2.39 -5.83 -12.68
N ASP A 38 1.47 -6.02 -13.63
CA ASP A 38 1.48 -5.50 -14.99
C ASP A 38 1.07 -4.04 -15.00
N SER A 39 0.21 -3.59 -14.09
CA SER A 39 -0.11 -2.18 -13.87
C SER A 39 1.07 -1.45 -13.26
N VAL A 40 1.78 -2.09 -12.32
CA VAL A 40 3.06 -1.58 -11.79
C VAL A 40 4.10 -1.53 -12.91
N THR A 41 4.30 -2.63 -13.65
CA THR A 41 5.26 -2.70 -14.77
C THR A 41 4.90 -1.77 -15.93
N SER A 42 3.61 -1.57 -16.20
CA SER A 42 3.09 -0.64 -17.21
C SER A 42 3.25 0.80 -16.76
N ALA A 43 3.00 1.11 -15.49
CA ALA A 43 3.29 2.43 -14.92
C ALA A 43 4.79 2.71 -14.97
N THR A 44 5.64 1.75 -14.61
CA THR A 44 7.10 1.86 -14.71
C THR A 44 7.56 2.04 -16.16
N SER A 45 7.01 1.27 -17.12
CA SER A 45 7.41 1.37 -18.52
C SER A 45 6.87 2.62 -19.22
N LEU A 46 5.67 3.10 -18.87
CA LEU A 46 5.16 4.41 -19.31
C LEU A 46 6.06 5.53 -18.79
N PHE A 47 6.47 5.43 -17.52
CA PHE A 47 7.39 6.36 -16.88
C PHE A 47 8.75 6.39 -17.60
N THR A 48 9.37 5.23 -17.86
CA THR A 48 10.65 5.15 -18.58
C THR A 48 10.55 5.56 -20.05
N ARG A 49 9.39 5.35 -20.70
CA ARG A 49 9.20 5.67 -22.14
C ARG A 49 8.93 7.14 -22.41
N HIS A 50 8.24 7.85 -21.52
CA HIS A 50 7.94 9.27 -21.73
C HIS A 50 9.04 10.21 -21.23
N PHE A 51 9.95 9.73 -20.39
CA PHE A 51 10.98 10.55 -19.79
C PHE A 51 12.33 9.81 -19.77
N PRO A 52 13.09 9.86 -20.88
CA PRO A 52 14.48 9.41 -20.87
C PRO A 52 15.28 10.34 -19.97
N SER A 53 16.19 9.77 -19.19
CA SER A 53 17.17 10.50 -18.40
C SER A 53 18.04 11.36 -19.31
N SER A 54 17.76 12.66 -19.45
CA SER A 54 18.72 13.61 -20.01
C SER A 54 18.60 15.03 -19.46
N GLU A 55 19.75 15.46 -18.92
CA GLU A 55 20.35 16.80 -19.04
C GLU A 55 19.61 18.01 -18.44
N ALA A 56 20.10 18.40 -17.26
CA ALA A 56 20.47 19.77 -16.88
C ALA A 56 19.95 20.91 -17.78
N GLY A 57 18.66 21.22 -17.64
CA GLY A 57 18.08 22.48 -18.10
C GLY A 57 17.92 23.41 -16.92
N THR A 58 18.75 24.46 -16.85
CA THR A 58 18.69 25.56 -15.89
C THR A 58 17.34 26.29 -15.98
N GLY A 59 16.37 25.84 -15.19
CA GLY A 59 15.24 26.63 -14.73
C GLY A 59 15.25 26.54 -13.20
N GLN A 60 15.41 27.67 -12.52
CA GLN A 60 15.32 27.76 -11.06
C GLN A 60 13.90 27.38 -10.59
N PHE A 61 13.65 26.08 -10.48
CA PHE A 61 12.60 25.52 -9.64
C PHE A 61 13.32 24.69 -8.59
N GLY A 62 13.44 25.26 -7.40
CA GLY A 62 14.07 24.61 -6.25
C GLY A 62 13.25 23.41 -5.81
N TYR A 63 13.51 22.26 -6.42
CA TYR A 63 13.10 20.96 -5.90
C TYR A 63 14.25 20.46 -5.03
N SER A 64 14.11 20.70 -3.72
CA SER A 64 15.01 20.14 -2.72
C SER A 64 14.29 18.94 -2.10
N GLY A 65 14.79 17.74 -2.38
CA GLY A 65 14.36 16.46 -1.84
C GLY A 65 14.49 16.39 -0.33
N VAL A 66 13.47 16.91 0.33
CA VAL A 66 13.35 16.94 1.78
C VAL A 66 11.86 17.01 2.07
N THR A 67 11.36 16.15 2.99
CA THR A 67 9.97 16.02 3.48
C THR A 67 8.98 17.07 2.98
N GLU A 68 7.73 16.70 2.65
CA GLU A 68 6.60 17.60 2.32
C GLU A 68 6.50 18.92 3.13
N ASP A 69 7.21 19.01 4.26
CA ASP A 69 7.34 20.09 5.22
C ASP A 69 8.61 21.00 5.07
N ARG A 70 9.60 20.73 4.18
CA ARG A 70 10.87 21.49 4.05
C ARG A 70 10.97 22.47 2.87
N LEU A 71 9.89 22.69 2.10
CA LEU A 71 9.75 23.83 1.17
C LEU A 71 9.26 25.12 1.84
N ALA A 72 9.10 25.14 3.16
CA ALA A 72 8.80 26.36 3.91
C ALA A 72 10.08 27.19 4.14
N GLY A 73 10.57 27.82 3.07
CA GLY A 73 11.31 29.07 3.21
C GLY A 73 10.42 30.11 3.90
N GLU A 74 11.04 31.04 4.64
CA GLU A 74 10.39 32.13 5.38
C GLU A 74 9.23 32.74 4.58
N GLY A 75 7.99 32.34 4.88
CA GLY A 75 6.78 32.87 4.25
C GLY A 75 5.77 31.86 3.69
N ALA A 76 6.09 30.57 3.54
CA ALA A 76 5.06 29.58 3.17
C ALA A 76 4.29 29.11 4.41
N SER A 77 3.04 29.54 4.55
CA SER A 77 2.13 29.09 5.60
C SER A 77 2.00 27.56 5.54
N TYR A 78 2.34 26.88 6.64
CA TYR A 78 2.16 25.45 6.86
C TYR A 78 0.65 25.15 6.93
N ASN A 79 -0.03 25.16 5.78
CA ASN A 79 -1.47 24.97 5.72
C ASN A 79 -1.78 23.48 5.78
N MET A 80 -1.80 22.93 6.99
CA MET A 80 -2.40 21.62 7.26
C MET A 80 -3.85 21.66 6.79
N ASN A 81 -4.14 21.04 5.65
CA ASN A 81 -5.50 20.96 5.15
C ASN A 81 -6.26 19.84 5.87
N ILE A 82 -7.58 19.97 5.90
CA ILE A 82 -8.47 19.04 6.59
C ILE A 82 -8.36 17.62 6.04
N PHE A 83 -8.03 17.46 4.75
CA PHE A 83 -7.89 16.17 4.07
C PHE A 83 -6.63 15.43 4.52
N ARG A 84 -5.48 16.11 4.65
CA ARG A 84 -4.24 15.55 5.19
C ARG A 84 -4.43 15.13 6.64
N LEU A 85 -5.00 16.01 7.47
CA LEU A 85 -5.25 15.72 8.88
C LEU A 85 -6.20 14.53 9.07
N THR A 86 -7.32 14.50 8.35
CA THR A 86 -8.27 13.37 8.45
C THR A 86 -7.70 12.08 7.86
N GLY A 87 -6.86 12.18 6.83
CA GLY A 87 -6.09 11.06 6.29
C GLY A 87 -5.15 10.47 7.34
N ASP A 88 -4.33 11.31 7.99
CA ASP A 88 -3.40 10.87 9.03
C ASP A 88 -4.13 10.23 10.22
N LEU A 89 -5.25 10.81 10.66
CA LEU A 89 -6.06 10.22 11.73
C LEU A 89 -6.69 8.88 11.31
N SER A 90 -7.12 8.75 10.05
CA SER A 90 -7.62 7.48 9.51
C SER A 90 -6.52 6.41 9.47
N HIS A 91 -5.31 6.78 9.07
CA HIS A 91 -4.18 5.86 9.05
C HIS A 91 -3.81 5.40 10.46
N LEU A 92 -3.74 6.34 11.41
CA LEU A 92 -3.51 6.03 12.82
C LEU A 92 -4.61 5.12 13.39
N ALA A 93 -5.87 5.38 13.06
CA ALA A 93 -6.99 4.54 13.47
C ALA A 93 -6.83 3.11 12.94
N ALA A 94 -6.43 2.92 11.68
CA ALA A 94 -6.18 1.60 11.10
C ALA A 94 -5.12 0.82 11.90
N ILE A 95 -4.00 1.46 12.20
CA ILE A 95 -2.88 0.85 12.95
C ILE A 95 -3.31 0.49 14.38
N ILE A 96 -4.01 1.39 15.07
CA ILE A 96 -4.50 1.15 16.43
C ILE A 96 -5.55 0.02 16.44
N ILE A 97 -6.48 -0.01 15.49
CA ILE A 97 -7.49 -1.07 15.38
C ILE A 97 -6.83 -2.44 15.23
N LEU A 98 -5.83 -2.56 14.34
CA LEU A 98 -5.11 -3.81 14.15
C LEU A 98 -4.35 -4.23 15.42
N LEU A 99 -3.62 -3.29 16.04
CA LEU A 99 -2.85 -3.57 17.25
C LEU A 99 -3.77 -3.99 18.40
N LEU A 100 -4.88 -3.29 18.61
CA LEU A 100 -5.87 -3.63 19.64
C LEU A 100 -6.58 -4.96 19.34
N LYS A 101 -6.86 -5.27 18.07
CA LYS A 101 -7.41 -6.57 17.66
C LYS A 101 -6.48 -7.69 18.10
N ILE A 102 -5.20 -7.62 17.76
CA ILE A 102 -4.20 -8.64 18.10
C ILE A 102 -4.03 -8.73 19.63
N TRP A 103 -3.97 -7.58 20.30
CA TRP A 103 -3.79 -7.54 21.76
C TRP A 103 -4.98 -8.12 22.52
N LYS A 104 -6.21 -7.72 22.18
CA LYS A 104 -7.43 -8.17 22.88
C LYS A 104 -7.81 -9.61 22.56
N SER A 105 -7.69 -10.03 21.29
CA SER A 105 -8.00 -11.41 20.90
C SER A 105 -6.89 -12.40 21.28
N ARG A 106 -5.70 -11.91 21.64
CA ARG A 106 -4.50 -12.72 21.89
C ARG A 106 -4.18 -13.66 20.72
N SER A 107 -4.52 -13.25 19.50
CA SER A 107 -4.31 -14.02 18.28
C SER A 107 -3.98 -13.10 17.10
N CYS A 108 -3.01 -13.51 16.28
CA CYS A 108 -2.69 -12.88 14.99
C CYS A 108 -3.16 -13.70 13.78
N ALA A 109 -4.09 -14.64 13.98
CA ALA A 109 -4.68 -15.41 12.89
C ALA A 109 -5.31 -14.49 11.81
N GLY A 110 -5.09 -14.83 10.55
CA GLY A 110 -5.58 -14.08 9.39
C GLY A 110 -4.84 -12.77 9.07
N ILE A 111 -3.76 -12.45 9.78
CA ILE A 111 -2.92 -11.27 9.54
C ILE A 111 -1.59 -11.69 8.93
N SER A 112 -1.23 -11.09 7.80
CA SER A 112 0.06 -11.27 7.15
C SER A 112 1.14 -10.52 7.92
N GLY A 113 2.06 -11.29 8.52
CA GLY A 113 3.22 -10.75 9.19
C GLY A 113 4.18 -10.08 8.21
N LYS A 114 4.24 -10.57 6.97
CA LYS A 114 5.05 -9.99 5.90
C LYS A 114 4.63 -8.56 5.58
N SER A 115 3.33 -8.29 5.44
CA SER A 115 2.83 -6.92 5.21
C SER A 115 3.18 -5.98 6.36
N GLN A 116 3.07 -6.45 7.61
CA GLN A 116 3.41 -5.63 8.78
C GLN A 116 4.90 -5.30 8.86
N VAL A 117 5.78 -6.23 8.43
CA VAL A 117 7.21 -5.97 8.29
C VAL A 117 7.48 -4.93 7.20
N LEU A 118 6.78 -5.00 6.05
CA LEU A 118 6.92 -4.00 4.99
C LEU A 118 6.46 -2.62 5.46
N PHE A 119 5.33 -2.51 6.18
CA PHE A 119 4.88 -1.23 6.74
C PHE A 119 5.86 -0.68 7.81
N ALA A 120 6.43 -1.54 8.66
CA ALA A 120 7.47 -1.11 9.59
C ALA A 120 8.70 -0.57 8.84
N LEU A 121 9.14 -1.25 7.77
CA LEU A 121 10.25 -0.80 6.92
C LEU A 121 9.95 0.54 6.23
N VAL A 122 8.71 0.75 5.75
CA VAL A 122 8.25 2.03 5.20
C VAL A 122 8.43 3.15 6.22
N PHE A 123 7.92 3.00 7.44
CA PHE A 123 8.03 4.06 8.46
C PHE A 123 9.47 4.30 8.90
N THR A 124 10.27 3.24 9.03
CA THR A 124 11.69 3.35 9.38
C THR A 124 12.46 4.15 8.33
N THR A 125 12.27 3.85 7.05
CA THR A 125 12.99 4.53 5.96
C THR A 125 12.48 5.94 5.71
N ARG A 126 11.17 6.18 5.86
CA ARG A 126 10.56 7.51 5.66
C ARG A 126 10.93 8.51 6.74
N TYR A 127 11.01 8.07 7.98
CA TYR A 127 11.12 8.95 9.16
C TYR A 127 12.54 9.00 9.73
N LEU A 128 13.57 8.64 8.93
CA LEU A 128 14.97 8.85 9.30
C LEU A 128 15.30 10.32 9.56
N ASP A 129 14.53 11.22 8.94
CA ASP A 129 14.66 12.67 9.14
C ASP A 129 14.36 13.10 10.59
N LEU A 130 13.71 12.27 11.41
CA LEU A 130 13.43 12.52 12.83
C LEU A 130 14.70 12.79 13.64
N LEU A 131 15.84 12.22 13.24
CA LEU A 131 17.13 12.46 13.89
C LEU A 131 17.80 13.77 13.46
N THR A 132 17.32 14.40 12.39
CA THR A 132 18.00 15.52 11.72
C THR A 132 17.16 16.78 11.64
N SER A 133 15.84 16.70 11.84
CA SER A 133 14.91 17.79 11.59
C SER A 133 13.74 17.75 12.56
N PHE A 134 13.54 18.88 13.24
CA PHE A 134 12.36 19.12 14.06
C PHE A 134 11.46 20.14 13.36
N ILE A 135 10.27 19.70 12.95
CA ILE A 135 9.28 20.54 12.27
C ILE A 135 8.25 21.05 13.27
N SER A 136 7.59 20.11 13.97
CA SER A 136 6.60 20.43 14.99
C SER A 136 6.46 19.28 15.99
N LEU A 137 5.88 19.57 17.16
CA LEU A 137 5.58 18.55 18.16
C LEU A 137 4.60 17.49 17.61
N TYR A 138 3.60 17.90 16.84
CA TYR A 138 2.64 17.00 16.21
C TYR A 138 3.33 16.03 15.22
N ASN A 139 4.15 16.56 14.31
CA ASN A 139 4.88 15.76 13.33
C ASN A 139 5.78 14.72 14.00
N THR A 140 6.62 15.16 14.95
CA THR A 140 7.52 14.27 15.70
C THR A 140 6.74 13.21 16.48
N THR A 141 5.67 13.59 17.17
CA THR A 141 4.84 12.65 17.96
C THR A 141 4.18 11.61 17.07
N MET A 142 3.60 12.01 15.94
CA MET A 142 2.96 11.09 14.99
C MET A 142 3.96 10.09 14.41
N LYS A 143 5.15 10.55 14.00
CA LYS A 143 6.22 9.66 13.51
C LYS A 143 6.64 8.62 14.55
N VAL A 144 6.82 9.03 15.82
CA VAL A 144 7.15 8.11 16.92
C VAL A 144 6.03 7.10 17.15
N ILE A 145 4.77 7.53 17.12
CA ILE A 145 3.62 6.63 17.28
C ILE A 145 3.56 5.61 16.13
N TYR A 146 3.72 6.03 14.88
CA TYR A 146 3.71 5.11 13.74
C TYR A 146 4.82 4.05 13.80
N ILE A 147 6.04 4.46 14.12
CA ILE A 147 7.16 3.53 14.31
C ILE A 147 6.87 2.60 15.50
N GLY A 148 6.50 3.15 16.66
CA GLY A 148 6.24 2.38 17.86
C GLY A 148 5.14 1.32 17.65
N CYS A 149 4.01 1.70 17.06
CA CYS A 149 2.89 0.78 16.82
C CYS A 149 3.20 -0.27 15.74
N SER A 150 3.92 0.08 14.67
CA SER A 150 4.29 -0.89 13.63
C SER A 150 5.25 -1.95 14.17
N TYR A 151 6.33 -1.55 14.88
CA TYR A 151 7.24 -2.49 15.54
C TYR A 151 6.54 -3.30 16.63
N ALA A 152 5.64 -2.70 17.42
CA ALA A 152 4.84 -3.44 18.40
C ALA A 152 3.98 -4.51 17.72
N THR A 153 3.35 -4.21 16.58
CA THR A 153 2.56 -5.18 15.80
C THR A 153 3.43 -6.33 15.31
N VAL A 154 4.60 -6.02 14.72
CA VAL A 154 5.57 -7.03 14.28
C VAL A 154 6.04 -7.90 15.45
N TYR A 155 6.35 -7.30 16.60
CA TYR A 155 6.73 -8.01 17.82
C TYR A 155 5.63 -8.96 18.32
N LEU A 156 4.37 -8.51 18.29
CA LEU A 156 3.25 -9.36 18.67
C LEU A 156 3.12 -10.57 17.74
N ILE A 157 3.27 -10.38 16.42
CA ILE A 157 3.11 -11.45 15.43
C ILE A 157 4.25 -12.47 15.52
N TYR A 158 5.51 -12.03 15.49
CA TYR A 158 6.65 -12.93 15.35
C TYR A 158 7.25 -13.42 16.67
N MET A 159 6.98 -12.74 17.79
CA MET A 159 7.52 -13.12 19.10
C MET A 159 6.40 -13.55 20.06
N LYS A 160 5.52 -12.62 20.47
CA LYS A 160 4.58 -12.86 21.58
C LYS A 160 3.46 -13.85 21.24
N LEU A 161 2.94 -13.81 20.02
CA LEU A 161 1.80 -14.61 19.54
C LEU A 161 2.16 -15.48 18.33
N LYS A 162 3.45 -15.83 18.20
CA LYS A 162 3.99 -16.65 17.11
C LYS A 162 3.22 -17.95 16.89
N ALA A 163 2.69 -18.55 17.97
CA ALA A 163 1.91 -19.80 17.89
C ALA A 163 0.61 -19.66 17.07
N THR A 164 0.03 -18.45 16.99
CA THR A 164 -1.19 -18.17 16.22
C THR A 164 -0.92 -17.63 14.82
N TYR A 165 0.36 -17.42 14.48
CA TYR A 165 0.77 -16.89 13.18
C TYR A 165 0.74 -17.99 12.12
N ASP A 166 -0.01 -17.75 11.05
CA ASP A 166 -0.20 -18.71 9.97
C ASP A 166 0.81 -18.49 8.84
N GLY A 167 2.04 -18.96 9.07
CA GLY A 167 3.12 -18.88 8.09
C GLY A 167 2.89 -19.73 6.82
N ASN A 168 2.00 -20.73 6.88
CA ASN A 168 1.69 -21.60 5.73
C ASN A 168 0.82 -20.87 4.71
N HIS A 169 -0.03 -19.95 5.15
CA HIS A 169 -0.83 -19.11 4.25
C HIS A 169 -0.13 -17.79 3.88
N ASP A 170 0.75 -17.23 4.73
CA ASP A 170 1.57 -16.05 4.42
C ASP A 170 2.80 -16.38 3.54
N THR A 171 2.54 -16.91 2.34
CA THR A 171 3.56 -17.47 1.41
C THR A 171 4.05 -16.49 0.35
N PHE A 172 3.61 -15.24 0.40
CA PHE A 172 4.01 -14.23 -0.58
C PHE A 172 5.52 -13.95 -0.52
N ARG A 173 6.20 -13.86 -1.66
CA ARG A 173 7.64 -13.63 -1.75
C ARG A 173 7.94 -12.14 -1.81
N VAL A 174 8.26 -11.55 -0.65
CA VAL A 174 8.47 -10.10 -0.49
C VAL A 174 9.70 -9.57 -1.24
N GLU A 175 10.61 -10.45 -1.63
CA GLU A 175 11.79 -10.12 -2.43
C GLU A 175 11.40 -9.52 -3.78
N PHE A 176 10.29 -9.99 -4.37
CA PHE A 176 9.74 -9.44 -5.61
C PHE A 176 9.12 -8.05 -5.45
N LEU A 177 8.97 -7.55 -4.23
CA LEU A 177 8.57 -6.17 -3.98
C LEU A 177 9.79 -5.33 -3.64
N ILE A 178 10.60 -5.76 -2.66
CA ILE A 178 11.71 -4.98 -2.14
C ILE A 178 12.76 -4.73 -3.22
N VAL A 179 13.13 -5.73 -4.04
CA VAL A 179 14.19 -5.58 -5.04
C VAL A 179 13.77 -4.63 -6.17
N PRO A 180 12.61 -4.80 -6.84
CA PRO A 180 12.18 -3.85 -7.87
C PRO A 180 11.92 -2.45 -7.33
N VAL A 181 11.34 -2.33 -6.13
CA VAL A 181 11.10 -1.04 -5.50
C VAL A 181 12.41 -0.33 -5.13
N GLY A 182 13.39 -1.06 -4.59
CA GLY A 182 14.73 -0.54 -4.31
C GLY A 182 15.44 -0.07 -5.57
N GLY A 183 15.39 -0.87 -6.64
CA GLY A 183 15.92 -0.48 -7.95
C GLY A 183 15.22 0.77 -8.50
N LEU A 184 13.89 0.82 -8.45
CA LEU A 184 13.12 1.95 -8.94
C LEU A 184 13.41 3.23 -8.14
N ALA A 185 13.51 3.16 -6.81
CA ALA A 185 13.86 4.31 -5.98
C ALA A 185 15.26 4.86 -6.27
N PHE A 186 16.20 3.99 -6.66
CA PHE A 186 17.55 4.41 -7.03
C PHE A 186 17.63 5.03 -8.42
N LEU A 187 16.80 4.54 -9.36
CA LEU A 187 16.77 5.03 -10.76
C LEU A 187 15.87 6.26 -10.93
N VAL A 188 14.79 6.34 -10.17
CA VAL A 188 13.75 7.36 -10.25
C VAL A 188 13.56 7.95 -8.86
N ASN A 189 14.21 9.09 -8.64
CA ASN A 189 14.12 9.91 -7.42
C ASN A 189 14.18 11.39 -7.83
N HIS A 190 13.81 12.28 -6.91
CA HIS A 190 13.93 13.73 -7.12
C HIS A 190 15.38 14.19 -7.05
N ASP A 191 16.11 13.72 -6.03
CA ASP A 191 17.53 14.01 -5.82
C ASP A 191 18.30 12.74 -5.46
N PHE A 192 19.53 12.63 -5.99
CA PHE A 192 20.40 11.49 -5.73
C PHE A 192 21.15 11.63 -4.39
N SER A 193 20.38 11.76 -3.31
CA SER A 193 20.90 11.78 -1.93
C SER A 193 20.40 10.56 -1.15
N PRO A 194 21.17 10.03 -0.17
CA PRO A 194 20.76 8.84 0.57
C PRO A 194 19.39 8.99 1.28
N LEU A 195 19.09 10.17 1.84
CA LEU A 195 17.82 10.41 2.51
C LEU A 195 16.66 10.47 1.51
N GLU A 196 16.86 11.10 0.35
CA GLU A 196 15.81 11.22 -0.67
C GLU A 196 15.52 9.88 -1.35
N ILE A 197 16.54 9.07 -1.62
CA ILE A 197 16.38 7.71 -2.14
C ILE A 197 15.61 6.85 -1.14
N LEU A 198 15.91 6.92 0.16
CA LEU A 198 15.19 6.18 1.20
C LEU A 198 13.75 6.67 1.37
N TRP A 199 13.53 7.98 1.24
CA TRP A 199 12.19 8.55 1.23
C TRP A 199 11.38 8.05 0.02
N THR A 200 11.95 8.11 -1.18
CA THR A 200 11.31 7.61 -2.41
C THR A 200 11.04 6.11 -2.33
N PHE A 201 12.00 5.34 -1.82
CA PHE A 201 11.84 3.91 -1.54
C PHE A 201 10.64 3.65 -0.63
N SER A 202 10.48 4.44 0.43
CA SER A 202 9.33 4.30 1.33
C SER A 202 8.00 4.54 0.63
N ILE A 203 7.92 5.50 -0.29
CA ILE A 203 6.70 5.85 -1.05
C ILE A 203 6.30 4.69 -1.96
N TYR A 204 7.25 4.18 -2.76
CA TYR A 204 7.02 3.04 -3.63
C TYR A 204 6.70 1.78 -2.83
N LEU A 205 7.42 1.50 -1.74
CA LEU A 205 7.20 0.29 -0.94
C LEU A 205 5.82 0.29 -0.29
N GLU A 206 5.37 1.43 0.23
CA GLU A 206 4.05 1.54 0.85
C GLU A 206 2.92 1.24 -0.14
N SER A 207 3.10 1.61 -1.41
CA SER A 207 2.10 1.36 -2.44
C SER A 207 1.78 -0.13 -2.63
N VAL A 208 2.77 -1.00 -2.40
CA VAL A 208 2.67 -2.45 -2.59
C VAL A 208 2.74 -3.24 -1.29
N ALA A 209 2.96 -2.59 -0.14
CA ALA A 209 3.17 -3.25 1.16
C ALA A 209 1.96 -4.11 1.62
N ILE A 210 0.76 -3.83 1.10
CA ILE A 210 -0.46 -4.57 1.44
C ILE A 210 -0.64 -5.87 0.65
N LEU A 211 0.12 -6.08 -0.44
CA LEU A 211 -0.03 -7.25 -1.31
C LEU A 211 0.07 -8.60 -0.59
N PRO A 212 0.99 -8.83 0.37
CA PRO A 212 1.05 -10.09 1.09
C PRO A 212 -0.24 -10.38 1.90
N GLN A 213 -0.87 -9.35 2.48
CA GLN A 213 -2.13 -9.48 3.22
C GLN A 213 -3.30 -9.80 2.28
N LEU A 214 -3.39 -9.14 1.13
CA LEU A 214 -4.42 -9.43 0.13
C LEU A 214 -4.26 -10.85 -0.44
N PHE A 215 -3.03 -11.27 -0.68
CA PHE A 215 -2.70 -12.62 -1.12
C PHE A 215 -3.04 -13.69 -0.08
N MET A 216 -2.80 -13.41 1.20
CA MET A 216 -3.18 -14.31 2.29
C MET A 216 -4.71 -14.46 2.37
N ILE A 217 -5.46 -13.35 2.31
CA ILE A 217 -6.94 -13.38 2.33
C ILE A 217 -7.50 -14.13 1.12
N SER A 218 -6.88 -13.99 -0.05
CA SER A 218 -7.30 -14.74 -1.23
C SER A 218 -7.11 -16.24 -1.05
N LYS A 219 -6.01 -16.69 -0.42
CA LYS A 219 -5.79 -18.10 -0.12
C LYS A 219 -6.71 -18.66 0.96
N THR A 220 -6.94 -17.93 2.04
CA THR A 220 -7.75 -18.43 3.17
C THR A 220 -9.24 -18.37 2.89
N GLY A 221 -9.68 -17.57 1.92
CA GLY A 221 -11.08 -17.48 1.50
C GLY A 221 -12.00 -16.77 2.50
N GLU A 222 -11.52 -16.41 3.69
CA GLU A 222 -12.22 -15.64 4.70
C GLU A 222 -11.32 -14.53 5.28
N ALA A 223 -11.91 -13.34 5.48
CA ALA A 223 -11.34 -12.29 6.33
C ALA A 223 -12.30 -11.98 7.50
N GLU A 224 -11.73 -11.88 8.71
CA GLU A 224 -12.46 -11.44 9.90
C GLU A 224 -12.93 -9.98 9.75
N THR A 225 -14.14 -9.67 10.19
CA THR A 225 -14.77 -8.33 10.10
C THR A 225 -13.87 -7.21 10.66
N ILE A 226 -13.10 -7.47 11.72
CA ILE A 226 -12.20 -6.47 12.32
C ILE A 226 -11.01 -6.16 11.40
N THR A 227 -10.43 -7.18 10.76
CA THR A 227 -9.38 -7.01 9.73
C THR A 227 -9.91 -6.16 8.58
N THR A 228 -11.19 -6.31 8.27
CA THR A 228 -11.84 -5.55 7.21
C THR A 228 -12.02 -4.07 7.56
N HIS A 229 -12.34 -3.73 8.81
CA HIS A 229 -12.35 -2.33 9.26
C HIS A 229 -10.95 -1.70 9.23
N TYR A 230 -9.92 -2.45 9.64
CA TYR A 230 -8.52 -2.02 9.50
C TYR A 230 -8.20 -1.65 8.04
N LEU A 231 -8.48 -2.57 7.10
CA LEU A 231 -8.23 -2.35 5.68
C LEU A 231 -9.08 -1.20 5.10
N PHE A 232 -10.29 -0.98 5.60
CA PHE A 232 -11.12 0.15 5.21
C PHE A 232 -10.49 1.50 5.61
N PHE A 233 -10.09 1.66 6.87
CA PHE A 233 -9.42 2.89 7.31
C PHE A 233 -8.06 3.08 6.61
N LEU A 234 -7.38 1.99 6.29
CA LEU A 234 -6.15 1.97 5.50
C LEU A 234 -6.38 2.32 4.01
N GLY A 235 -7.53 2.00 3.43
CA GLY A 235 -7.85 2.52 2.11
C GLY A 235 -8.30 3.98 2.17
N LEU A 236 -9.07 4.35 3.20
CA LEU A 236 -9.65 5.68 3.35
C LEU A 236 -8.58 6.76 3.49
N TYR A 237 -7.48 6.50 4.21
CA TYR A 237 -6.40 7.48 4.29
C TYR A 237 -5.83 7.79 2.90
N ARG A 238 -5.72 6.79 2.02
CA ARG A 238 -5.23 7.01 0.65
C ARG A 238 -6.20 7.78 -0.22
N ALA A 239 -7.48 7.49 -0.13
CA ALA A 239 -8.50 8.28 -0.83
C ALA A 239 -8.46 9.76 -0.39
N LEU A 240 -8.30 10.02 0.91
CA LEU A 240 -8.17 11.37 1.44
C LEU A 240 -6.87 12.07 0.99
N TYR A 241 -5.76 11.32 0.89
CA TYR A 241 -4.49 11.85 0.38
C TYR A 241 -4.56 12.20 -1.12
N LEU A 242 -5.28 11.45 -1.94
CA LEU A 242 -5.55 11.81 -3.34
C LEU A 242 -6.32 13.13 -3.42
N ILE A 243 -7.36 13.32 -2.59
CA ILE A 243 -8.12 14.57 -2.53
C ILE A 243 -7.23 15.73 -2.06
N ASN A 244 -6.38 15.49 -1.07
CA ASN A 244 -5.36 16.44 -0.62
C ASN A 244 -4.45 16.89 -1.77
N TRP A 245 -3.95 15.97 -2.60
CA TRP A 245 -3.10 16.35 -3.73
C TRP A 245 -3.85 17.17 -4.79
N ILE A 246 -5.12 16.85 -5.06
CA ILE A 246 -5.97 17.66 -5.96
C ILE A 246 -6.15 19.07 -5.40
N TRP A 247 -6.42 19.19 -4.09
CA TRP A 247 -6.57 20.47 -3.41
C TRP A 247 -5.29 21.31 -3.52
N ARG A 248 -4.13 20.72 -3.20
CA ARG A 248 -2.84 21.40 -3.25
C ARG A 248 -2.45 21.81 -4.68
N PHE A 249 -2.75 20.97 -5.68
CA PHE A 249 -2.54 21.33 -7.07
C PHE A 249 -3.33 22.59 -7.46
N TYR A 250 -4.60 22.66 -7.07
CA TYR A 250 -5.48 23.77 -7.44
C TYR A 250 -5.19 25.06 -6.65
N PHE A 251 -4.94 24.96 -5.33
CA PHE A 251 -4.82 26.13 -4.45
C PHE A 251 -3.38 26.55 -4.15
N GLU A 252 -2.41 25.62 -4.18
CA GLU A 252 -1.01 25.88 -3.82
C GLU A 252 -0.07 25.76 -5.03
N GLY A 253 -0.55 25.25 -6.18
CA GLY A 253 0.28 24.97 -7.35
C GLY A 253 1.33 23.86 -7.12
N PHE A 254 1.22 23.11 -6.02
CA PHE A 254 2.17 22.07 -5.65
C PHE A 254 1.84 20.76 -6.38
N PHE A 255 2.86 20.13 -6.98
CA PHE A 255 2.73 18.88 -7.72
C PHE A 255 3.95 17.98 -7.50
N ASP A 256 3.72 16.82 -6.87
CA ASP A 256 4.72 15.76 -6.72
C ASP A 256 4.27 14.51 -7.49
N MET A 257 4.88 14.31 -8.66
CA MET A 257 4.51 13.23 -9.57
C MET A 257 4.79 11.84 -8.99
N ILE A 258 5.87 11.68 -8.22
CA ILE A 258 6.25 10.41 -7.61
C ILE A 258 5.19 9.99 -6.59
N ALA A 259 4.82 10.90 -5.69
CA ALA A 259 3.79 10.66 -4.68
C ALA A 259 2.42 10.36 -5.29
N ILE A 260 2.01 11.14 -6.31
CA ILE A 260 0.72 10.97 -6.98
C ILE A 260 0.63 9.62 -7.69
N VAL A 261 1.62 9.26 -8.51
CA VAL A 261 1.60 7.98 -9.26
C VAL A 261 1.60 6.80 -8.31
N ALA A 262 2.47 6.81 -7.28
CA ALA A 262 2.51 5.75 -6.28
C ALA A 262 1.18 5.66 -5.49
N GLY A 263 0.58 6.80 -5.14
CA GLY A 263 -0.70 6.84 -4.45
C GLY A 263 -1.87 6.35 -5.31
N VAL A 264 -1.86 6.61 -6.62
CA VAL A 264 -2.84 6.07 -7.57
C VAL A 264 -2.70 4.56 -7.66
N VAL A 265 -1.48 4.03 -7.86
CA VAL A 265 -1.21 2.58 -7.85
C VAL A 265 -1.73 1.95 -6.57
N GLN A 266 -1.41 2.54 -5.43
CA GLN A 266 -1.88 2.04 -4.14
C GLN A 266 -3.41 2.02 -4.08
N THR A 267 -4.07 3.12 -4.47
CA THR A 267 -5.54 3.23 -4.42
C THR A 267 -6.21 2.19 -5.30
N ILE A 268 -5.68 1.94 -6.49
CA ILE A 268 -6.18 0.89 -7.40
C ILE A 268 -6.12 -0.49 -6.74
N LEU A 269 -5.04 -0.80 -6.02
CA LEU A 269 -4.93 -2.07 -5.29
C LEU A 269 -5.98 -2.19 -4.17
N TYR A 270 -6.38 -1.08 -3.55
CA TYR A 270 -7.47 -1.07 -2.56
C TYR A 270 -8.88 -1.09 -3.20
N CYS A 271 -9.05 -0.71 -4.47
CA CYS A 271 -10.37 -0.64 -5.11
C CYS A 271 -11.09 -2.01 -5.13
N ASP A 272 -10.39 -3.09 -5.46
CA ASP A 272 -10.98 -4.44 -5.47
C ASP A 272 -11.40 -4.86 -4.06
N PHE A 273 -10.56 -4.55 -3.06
CA PHE A 273 -10.90 -4.75 -1.65
C PHE A 273 -12.13 -3.93 -1.23
N PHE A 274 -12.22 -2.65 -1.62
CA PHE A 274 -13.35 -1.79 -1.29
C PHE A 274 -14.66 -2.28 -1.90
N TYR A 275 -14.61 -2.73 -3.16
CA TYR A 275 -15.76 -3.33 -3.83
C TYR A 275 -16.30 -4.52 -3.03
N LEU A 276 -15.41 -5.44 -2.63
CA LEU A 276 -15.77 -6.61 -1.83
C LEU A 276 -16.26 -6.23 -0.43
N TYR A 277 -15.67 -5.21 0.19
CA TYR A 277 -16.07 -4.70 1.50
C TYR A 277 -17.51 -4.18 1.49
N VAL A 278 -17.82 -3.29 0.55
CA VAL A 278 -19.14 -2.64 0.46
C VAL A 278 -20.21 -3.66 0.09
N THR A 279 -19.91 -4.56 -0.84
CA THR A 279 -20.90 -5.52 -1.34
C THR A 279 -21.19 -6.66 -0.37
N LYS A 280 -20.21 -7.09 0.45
CA LYS A 280 -20.36 -8.23 1.37
C LYS A 280 -20.48 -7.80 2.83
N VAL A 281 -19.51 -7.04 3.33
CA VAL A 281 -19.33 -6.82 4.78
C VAL A 281 -20.32 -5.79 5.33
N LEU A 282 -20.56 -4.68 4.61
CA LEU A 282 -21.59 -3.71 5.01
C LEU A 282 -23.01 -4.29 4.99
N LYS A 283 -23.24 -5.38 4.24
CA LYS A 283 -24.51 -6.11 4.21
C LYS A 283 -24.59 -7.24 5.24
N GLY A 284 -23.65 -7.30 6.19
CA GLY A 284 -23.60 -8.32 7.24
C GLY A 284 -23.19 -9.72 6.76
N LYS A 285 -22.72 -9.85 5.50
CA LYS A 285 -22.21 -11.12 4.97
C LYS A 285 -20.71 -11.19 5.24
N LYS A 286 -20.22 -12.39 5.60
CA LYS A 286 -18.77 -12.62 5.74
C LYS A 286 -18.06 -12.29 4.43
N LEU A 287 -16.85 -11.72 4.52
CA LEU A 287 -15.99 -11.50 3.36
C LEU A 287 -15.46 -12.85 2.89
N SER A 288 -16.26 -13.60 2.15
CA SER A 288 -15.80 -14.72 1.37
C SER A 288 -15.42 -14.22 -0.02
N LEU A 289 -14.21 -14.49 -0.49
CA LEU A 289 -13.90 -14.28 -1.90
C LEU A 289 -14.65 -15.36 -2.71
N PRO A 290 -15.28 -15.02 -3.85
CA PRO A 290 -15.93 -16.04 -4.68
C PRO A 290 -14.90 -17.16 -4.98
N ALA A 291 -15.35 -18.40 -4.77
CA ALA A 291 -14.57 -19.62 -4.93
C ALA A 291 -14.05 -19.75 -6.35
#